data_AF-A7T2L1-F1
#
_entry.id   AF-A7T2L1-F1
#
_cell.length_a   1.000
_cell.length_b   1.000
_cell.length_c   1.000
_cell.angle_alpha   90.00
_cell.angle_beta   90.00
_cell.angle_gamma   90.00
#
_symmetry.space_group_name_H-M   'P 1'
#
loop_
_entity.id
_entity.type
_entity.pdbx_description
1 polymer ?
#
loop_
_entity_poly.entity_id
_entity_poly.type
_entity_poly.pdbx_seq_one_letter_code
_entity_poly.pdbx_strand_id
1 'polypeptide(L)' 'NILVTTPGRLVEHISSTPGFTLQHLRFLVIDEADRLLDQSYNNWLSKVIHAAQESVNTL' A
#
# COMPACT_ATOMS: atom_id res chain seq x y z
N ASN A 1 0.70 0.02 15.68
CA ASN A 1 0.07 1.11 14.90
C ASN A 1 -0.89 0.51 13.89
N ILE A 2 -2.04 1.14 13.70
CA ILE A 2 -3.07 0.74 12.72
C ILE A 2 -3.35 1.96 11.85
N LEU A 3 -3.43 1.76 10.54
CA LEU A 3 -3.79 2.79 9.57
C LEU A 3 -4.99 2.30 8.76
N VAL A 4 -6.04 3.11 8.70
CA VAL A 4 -7.21 2.88 7.85
C VAL A 4 -7.27 4.02 6.84
N THR A 5 -7.34 3.69 5.55
CA THR A 5 -7.25 4.69 4.48
C THR A 5 -7.86 4.15 3.18
N THR A 6 -8.15 5.05 2.24
CA THR A 6 -8.54 4.66 0.88
C THR A 6 -7.29 4.38 0.03
N PRO A 7 -7.38 3.53 -1.00
CA PRO A 7 -6.24 3.17 -1.84
C PRO A 7 -5.46 4.36 -2.41
N GLY A 8 -6.19 5.37 -2.92
CA GLY A 8 -5.58 6.57 -3.51
C GLY A 8 -4.74 7.36 -2.51
N ARG A 9 -5.25 7.55 -1.29
CA ARG A 9 -4.52 8.26 -0.21
C ARG A 9 -3.30 7.48 0.26
N LEU A 10 -3.40 6.15 0.35
CA LEU A 10 -2.25 5.31 0.69
C LEU A 10 -1.13 5.46 -0.34
N VAL A 11 -1.46 5.39 -1.64
CA VAL A 11 -0.48 5.52 -2.73
C VAL A 11 0.19 6.91 -2.73
N GLU A 12 -0.57 7.96 -2.47
CA GLU A 12 -0.04 9.33 -2.32
C GLU A 12 0.96 9.42 -1.16
N HIS A 13 0.63 8.84 0.00
CA HIS A 13 1.56 8.82 1.14
C HIS A 13 2.85 8.05 0.84
N ILE A 14 2.75 6.87 0.21
CA ILE A 14 3.92 6.10 -0.22
C ILE A 14 4.82 6.92 -1.16
N SER A 15 4.22 7.70 -2.07
CA SER A 15 4.96 8.38 -3.15
C SER A 15 5.49 9.76 -2.76
N SER A 16 4.86 10.44 -1.81
CA SER A 16 5.05 11.89 -1.61
C SER A 16 5.26 12.29 -0.15
N THR A 17 5.13 11.38 0.82
CA THR A 17 5.41 11.69 2.23
C THR A 17 6.82 11.25 2.62
N PRO A 18 7.75 12.19 2.88
CA PRO A 18 9.11 11.84 3.32
C PRO A 18 9.09 11.00 4.60
N GLY A 19 9.80 9.88 4.59
CA GLY A 19 9.91 8.97 5.74
C GLY A 19 8.71 8.03 5.94
N PHE A 20 7.67 8.09 5.10
CA PHE A 20 6.61 7.08 5.11
C PHE A 20 7.13 5.77 4.48
N THR A 21 7.02 4.66 5.21
CA THR A 21 7.48 3.35 4.75
C THR A 21 6.55 2.24 5.23
N LEU A 22 6.42 1.20 4.42
CA LEU A 22 5.69 -0.03 4.74
C LEU A 22 6.62 -1.18 5.14
N GLN A 23 7.90 -0.92 5.40
CA GLN A 23 8.90 -1.93 5.80
C GLN A 23 8.48 -2.82 6.98
N HIS A 24 7.68 -2.30 7.91
CA HIS A 24 7.23 -3.04 9.09
C HIS A 24 5.78 -3.56 8.96
N LEU A 25 5.19 -3.48 7.76
CA LEU A 25 3.83 -3.94 7.51
C LEU A 25 3.78 -5.47 7.58
N ARG A 26 3.03 -6.00 8.54
CA ARG A 26 2.82 -7.46 8.70
C ARG A 26 1.48 -7.94 8.19
N PHE A 27 0.48 -7.06 8.18
CA PHE A 27 -0.88 -7.38 7.78
C PHE A 27 -1.42 -6.25 6.93
N LEU A 28 -1.96 -6.62 5.76
CA LEU A 28 -2.73 -5.77 4.89
C LEU A 28 -4.13 -6.38 4.78
N VAL A 29 -5.15 -5.66 5.21
CA VAL A 29 -6.55 -6.08 5.10
C VAL A 29 -7.24 -5.20 4.06
N ILE A 30 -7.92 -5.83 3.13
CA ILE A 30 -8.66 -5.17 2.05
C ILE A 30 -10.13 -5.52 2.26
N ASP A 31 -10.92 -4.52 2.63
CA ASP A 31 -12.37 -4.66 2.77
C ASP A 31 -13.05 -4.50 1.41
N GLU A 32 -14.09 -5.30 1.12
CA GLU A 32 -14.77 -5.31 -0.19
C GLU A 32 -13.77 -5.46 -1.37
N ALA A 33 -12.90 -6.48 -1.28
CA ALA A 33 -11.76 -6.64 -2.17
C ALA A 33 -12.16 -6.78 -3.64
N ASP A 34 -13.28 -7.42 -3.95
CA ASP A 34 -13.83 -7.52 -5.29
C ASP A 34 -14.10 -6.12 -5.90
N ARG A 35 -14.82 -5.26 -5.17
CA ARG A 35 -15.11 -3.89 -5.59
C ARG A 35 -13.85 -3.04 -5.70
N LEU A 36 -12.93 -3.16 -4.72
CA LEU A 36 -11.70 -2.37 -4.69
C LEU A 36 -10.69 -2.76 -5.79
N LEU A 37 -10.73 -4.00 -6.25
CA LEU A 37 -9.88 -4.49 -7.34
C LEU A 37 -10.48 -4.17 -8.71
N ASP A 38 -11.81 -4.20 -8.84
CA ASP A 38 -12.51 -3.93 -10.11
C ASP A 38 -12.50 -2.44 -10.48
N GLN A 39 -12.43 -1.54 -9.48
CA GLN A 39 -12.37 -0.09 -9.71
C GLN A 39 -11.07 0.42 -10.35
N SER A 40 -10.16 -0.47 -10.75
CA SER A 40 -9.00 -0.15 -11.62
C SER A 40 -8.22 1.10 -11.20
N TYR A 41 -8.17 1.38 -9.88
CA TYR A 41 -7.46 2.52 -9.31
C TYR A 41 -5.95 2.38 -9.54
N ASN A 42 -5.45 2.82 -10.70
CA ASN A 42 -4.05 3.07 -11.03
C ASN A 42 -3.05 1.99 -10.55
N ASN A 43 -3.45 0.72 -10.57
CA ASN A 43 -2.66 -0.39 -10.06
C ASN A 43 -2.16 -0.20 -8.61
N TRP A 44 -3.00 0.40 -7.75
CA TRP A 44 -2.65 0.76 -6.38
C TRP A 44 -2.10 -0.42 -5.57
N LEU A 45 -2.68 -1.60 -5.73
CA LEU A 45 -2.30 -2.78 -4.96
C LEU A 45 -0.87 -3.19 -5.27
N SER A 46 -0.48 -3.17 -6.56
CA SER A 46 0.90 -3.46 -6.95
C SER A 46 1.88 -2.45 -6.36
N LYS A 47 1.51 -1.15 -6.30
CA LYS A 47 2.34 -0.12 -5.67
C LYS A 47 2.52 -0.37 -4.16
N VAL A 48 1.44 -0.73 -3.48
CA VAL A 48 1.46 -1.05 -2.05
C VAL A 48 2.29 -2.29 -1.77
N ILE A 49 2.10 -3.36 -2.54
CA ILE A 49 2.87 -4.61 -2.41
C ILE A 49 4.35 -4.34 -2.66
N HIS A 50 4.69 -3.59 -3.72
CA HIS A 50 6.07 -3.23 -4.02
C HIS A 50 6.73 -2.46 -2.86
N ALA A 51 6.07 -1.42 -2.35
CA ALA A 51 6.57 -0.63 -1.22
C ALA A 51 6.70 -1.44 0.09
N ALA A 52 5.89 -2.49 0.27
CA ALA A 52 6.01 -3.41 1.40
C ALA A 52 7.11 -4.47 1.20
N GLN A 53 7.47 -4.79 -0.06
CA GLN A 53 8.48 -5.79 -0.41
C GLN A 53 9.89 -5.20 -0.63
N GLU A 54 10.02 -3.91 -0.93
CA GLU A 54 11.32 -3.24 -1.13
C GLU A 54 12.26 -3.43 0.07
N SER A 55 11.74 -3.65 1.28
CA SER A 55 12.55 -3.92 2.46
C SER A 55 13.19 -5.31 2.51
N VAL A 56 12.80 -6.25 1.65
CA VAL A 56 13.32 -7.63 1.66
C VAL A 56 14.57 -7.79 0.79
N ASN A 57 14.86 -6.84 -0.12
CA ASN A 57 15.92 -6.96 -1.12
C ASN A 57 17.16 -6.08 -0.87
N THR A 58 17.34 -5.51 0.33
CA THR A 58 18.60 -4.86 0.70
C THR A 58 19.53 -5.86 1.40
N LEU A 59 20.11 -6.78 0.61
CA LEU A 59 21.27 -7.59 0.97
C LEU A 59 22.34 -7.42 -0.11
#